data_AF-A0A2D6EM26-F1
#
_entry.id   AF-A0A2D6EM26-F1
#
_cell.length_a   1.000
_cell.length_b   1.000
_cell.length_c   1.000
_cell.angle_alpha   90.00
_cell.angle_beta   90.00
_cell.angle_gamma   90.00
#
_symmetry.space_group_name_H-M   'P 1'
#
loop_
_entity.id
_entity.type
_entity.pdbx_description
1 polymer ?
#
loop_
_entity_poly.entity_id
_entity_poly.type
_entity_poly.pdbx_seq_one_letter_code
_entity_poly.pdbx_strand_id
1 'polypeptide(L)'
;MNNRVIKIDSNDTTRSLQSNMVLVYMEILRDIAEQDSAPLDIKNDWKIITKWLDTSSGLLNSKQEELLQKAWLSYLARGKSPDRKLNGAFSFYNETSTDEKWESIDVPQEVVGVFDRMLSLSASKAPKPSKNLIPVIYTFTIKSFKRITLGALPFLAFFFTVDGTPVKAFSFIGKYPIMFSVMALSASLVTLFIAYACIFPLFEWIRAKK
;
A
#
# COMPACT_ATOMS: atom_id res chain seq x y z
N MET A 1 13.70 9.28 8.05
CA MET A 1 12.97 8.03 7.77
C MET A 1 13.80 6.88 8.28
N ASN A 2 13.33 6.16 9.31
CA ASN A 2 13.99 4.95 9.78
C ASN A 2 13.67 3.82 8.81
N ASN A 3 14.70 3.21 8.21
CA ASN A 3 14.52 2.06 7.33
C ASN A 3 14.08 0.84 8.16
N ARG A 4 12.76 0.57 8.20
CA ARG A 4 12.23 -0.67 8.80
C ARG A 4 12.51 -1.83 7.85
N VAL A 5 13.23 -2.84 8.33
CA VAL A 5 13.38 -4.12 7.63
C VAL A 5 12.21 -5.01 8.02
N ILE A 6 11.25 -5.17 7.11
CA ILE A 6 10.14 -6.12 7.28
C ILE A 6 10.68 -7.52 6.99
N LYS A 7 10.80 -8.36 8.03
CA LYS A 7 11.09 -9.80 7.84
C LYS A 7 9.84 -10.47 7.32
N ILE A 8 9.94 -11.11 6.16
CA ILE A 8 8.82 -11.78 5.48
C ILE A 8 9.09 -13.29 5.52
N ASP A 9 8.29 -14.04 6.28
CA ASP A 9 8.28 -15.51 6.24
C ASP A 9 7.20 -15.98 5.26
N SER A 10 7.52 -16.97 4.42
CA SER A 10 6.74 -17.35 3.23
C SER A 10 5.33 -17.86 3.54
N ASN A 11 5.11 -18.50 4.69
CA ASN A 11 3.79 -18.99 5.13
C ASN A 11 2.98 -17.99 5.96
N ASP A 12 3.60 -16.88 6.39
CA ASP A 12 2.98 -15.81 7.22
C ASP A 12 2.88 -14.48 6.44
N THR A 13 3.12 -14.53 5.13
CA THR A 13 3.25 -13.36 4.24
C THR A 13 1.98 -12.52 4.21
N THR A 14 0.83 -13.15 4.07
CA THR A 14 -0.44 -12.44 3.86
C THR A 14 -0.92 -11.75 5.13
N ARG A 15 -0.89 -12.46 6.28
CA ARG A 15 -1.29 -11.92 7.57
C ARG A 15 -0.33 -10.85 8.07
N SER A 16 0.98 -11.07 7.95
CA SER A 16 1.99 -10.07 8.30
C SER A 16 1.90 -8.83 7.40
N LEU A 17 1.63 -8.99 6.10
CA LEU A 17 1.40 -7.85 5.22
C LEU A 17 0.16 -7.07 5.65
N GLN A 18 -0.94 -7.76 5.95
CA GLN A 18 -2.21 -7.14 6.35
C GLN A 18 -2.10 -6.39 7.68
N SER A 19 -1.39 -6.94 8.66
CA SER A 19 -1.13 -6.26 9.92
C SER A 19 -0.17 -5.08 9.74
N ASN A 20 0.86 -5.21 8.89
CA ASN A 20 1.79 -4.10 8.63
C ASN A 20 1.14 -2.92 7.88
N MET A 21 0.08 -3.14 7.10
CA MET A 21 -0.63 -2.04 6.44
C MET A 21 -1.14 -1.00 7.44
N VAL A 22 -1.67 -1.40 8.61
CA VAL A 22 -2.16 -0.42 9.59
C VAL A 22 -1.04 0.45 10.15
N LEU A 23 0.19 -0.09 10.27
CA LEU A 23 1.33 0.70 10.74
C LEU A 23 1.68 1.80 9.74
N VAL A 24 1.70 1.49 8.45
CA VAL A 24 1.95 2.47 7.38
C VAL A 24 0.87 3.55 7.39
N TYR A 25 -0.40 3.16 7.53
CA TYR A 25 -1.49 4.15 7.62
C TYR A 25 -1.36 5.04 8.85
N MET A 26 -0.98 4.51 10.01
CA MET A 26 -0.79 5.33 11.20
C MET A 26 0.42 6.25 11.11
N GLU A 27 1.49 5.86 10.43
CA GLU A 27 2.59 6.78 10.10
C GLU A 27 2.09 7.95 9.25
N ILE A 28 1.33 7.67 8.19
CA ILE A 28 0.75 8.71 7.34
C ILE A 28 -0.21 9.59 8.14
N LEU A 29 -1.08 8.99 8.96
CA LEU A 29 -2.04 9.72 9.79
C LEU A 29 -1.34 10.69 10.73
N ARG A 30 -0.28 10.24 11.42
CA ARG A 30 0.56 11.07 12.27
C ARG A 30 1.20 12.20 11.47
N ASP A 31 1.88 11.87 10.39
CA ASP A 31 2.64 12.84 9.60
C ASP A 31 1.73 13.93 9.00
N ILE A 32 0.47 13.61 8.71
CA ILE A 32 -0.54 14.60 8.33
C ILE A 32 -1.03 15.37 9.57
N ALA A 33 -1.39 14.69 10.65
CA ALA A 33 -1.95 15.33 11.85
C ALA A 33 -1.00 16.32 12.54
N GLU A 34 0.31 16.09 12.44
CA GLU A 34 1.35 16.97 12.98
C GLU A 34 1.53 18.28 12.18
N GLN A 35 0.95 18.38 10.99
CA GLN A 35 0.99 19.62 10.21
C GLN A 35 0.03 20.67 10.79
N ASP A 36 0.48 21.92 10.87
CA ASP A 36 -0.35 23.03 11.35
C ASP A 36 -1.64 23.18 10.53
N SER A 37 -1.54 22.98 9.21
CA SER A 37 -2.63 23.06 8.24
C SER A 37 -3.55 21.83 8.19
N ALA A 38 -3.29 20.79 8.98
CA ALA A 38 -4.05 19.56 8.89
C ALA A 38 -5.54 19.77 9.29
N PRO A 39 -6.49 19.12 8.60
CA PRO A 39 -7.89 19.17 8.98
C PRO A 39 -8.11 18.74 10.43
N LEU A 40 -9.07 19.38 11.11
CA LEU A 40 -9.37 19.09 12.52
C LEU A 40 -9.77 17.62 12.73
N ASP A 41 -10.47 17.02 11.78
CA ASP A 41 -10.87 15.61 11.83
C ASP A 41 -9.66 14.67 11.88
N ILE A 42 -8.63 14.94 11.06
CA ILE A 42 -7.39 14.15 11.04
C ILE A 42 -6.61 14.31 12.37
N LYS A 43 -6.55 15.53 12.91
CA LYS A 43 -5.94 15.78 14.23
C LYS A 43 -6.68 15.04 15.34
N ASN A 44 -8.01 15.02 15.29
CA ASN A 44 -8.85 14.30 16.25
C ASN A 44 -8.67 12.79 16.15
N ASP A 45 -8.61 12.25 14.93
CA ASP A 45 -8.39 10.83 14.68
C ASP A 45 -7.05 10.37 15.27
N TRP A 46 -5.99 11.14 15.02
CA TRP A 46 -4.69 10.86 15.63
C TRP A 46 -4.74 10.94 17.15
N LYS A 47 -5.43 11.94 17.72
CA LYS A 47 -5.60 12.08 19.17
C LYS A 47 -6.35 10.91 19.82
N ILE A 48 -7.34 10.33 19.13
CA ILE A 48 -8.05 9.14 19.61
C ILE A 48 -7.10 7.95 19.68
N ILE A 49 -6.32 7.73 18.61
CA ILE A 49 -5.33 6.64 18.55
C ILE A 49 -4.26 6.81 19.63
N THR A 50 -3.71 8.02 19.80
CA THR A 50 -2.65 8.24 20.79
C THR A 50 -3.15 8.13 22.22
N LYS A 51 -4.37 8.59 22.50
CA LYS A 51 -5.03 8.40 23.79
C LYS A 51 -5.28 6.93 24.08
N TRP A 52 -5.73 6.15 23.10
CA TRP A 52 -5.99 4.71 23.28
C TRP A 52 -4.69 3.92 23.51
N LEU A 53 -3.63 4.24 22.77
CA LEU A 53 -2.33 3.58 22.89
C LEU A 53 -1.47 4.11 24.05
N ASP A 54 -1.94 5.13 24.77
CA ASP A 54 -1.21 5.85 25.83
C ASP A 54 0.19 6.27 25.37
N THR A 55 0.28 6.92 24.20
CA THR A 55 1.55 7.44 23.67
C THR A 55 1.65 8.95 23.86
N SER A 56 2.79 9.38 24.40
CA SER A 56 3.12 10.79 24.69
C SER A 56 4.08 11.40 23.67
N SER A 57 4.84 10.58 22.93
CA SER A 57 5.93 11.02 22.05
C SER A 57 5.55 11.10 20.57
N GLY A 58 4.32 10.73 20.21
CA GLY A 58 3.87 10.61 18.82
C GLY A 58 4.46 9.41 18.06
N LEU A 59 5.49 8.76 18.59
CA LEU A 59 6.05 7.52 18.05
C LEU A 59 5.46 6.32 18.78
N LEU A 60 5.11 5.28 18.02
CA LEU A 60 4.63 4.02 18.58
C LEU A 60 5.84 3.13 18.93
N ASN A 61 5.84 2.58 20.14
CA ASN A 61 6.79 1.52 20.51
C ASN A 61 6.28 0.15 20.02
N SER A 62 7.13 -0.88 20.05
CA SER A 62 6.80 -2.20 19.52
C SER A 62 5.55 -2.84 20.14
N LYS A 63 5.26 -2.59 21.42
CA LYS A 63 4.05 -3.12 22.08
C LYS A 63 2.78 -2.41 21.57
N GLN A 64 2.87 -1.11 21.35
CA GLN A 64 1.77 -0.32 20.79
C GLN A 64 1.52 -0.69 19.32
N GLU A 65 2.58 -0.94 18.55
CA GLU A 65 2.47 -1.45 17.18
C GLU A 65 1.80 -2.82 17.13
N GLU A 66 2.21 -3.76 17.98
CA GLU A 66 1.58 -5.08 18.07
C GLU A 66 0.10 -4.96 18.46
N LEU A 67 -0.23 -4.11 19.45
CA LEU A 67 -1.61 -3.90 19.88
C LEU A 67 -2.47 -3.32 18.75
N LEU A 68 -1.94 -2.36 18.00
CA LEU A 68 -2.59 -1.76 16.85
C LEU A 68 -2.79 -2.78 15.72
N GLN A 69 -1.81 -3.63 15.45
CA GLN A 69 -1.90 -4.74 14.49
C GLN A 69 -2.99 -5.73 14.90
N LYS A 70 -3.05 -6.14 16.17
CA LYS A 70 -4.09 -7.02 16.70
C LYS A 70 -5.48 -6.37 16.62
N ALA A 71 -5.58 -5.08 16.94
CA ALA A 71 -6.84 -4.34 16.80
C ALA A 71 -7.31 -4.29 15.36
N TRP A 72 -6.40 -4.05 14.42
CA TRP A 72 -6.70 -4.01 13.01
C TRP A 72 -7.21 -5.35 12.48
N LEU A 73 -6.52 -6.45 12.81
CA LEU A 73 -6.96 -7.79 12.45
C LEU A 73 -8.32 -8.12 13.08
N SER A 74 -8.54 -7.76 14.35
CA SER A 74 -9.82 -7.94 15.03
C SER A 74 -10.94 -7.14 14.37
N TYR A 75 -10.64 -5.93 13.91
CA TYR A 75 -11.58 -5.09 13.18
C TYR A 75 -11.97 -5.70 11.82
N LEU A 76 -11.01 -6.21 11.05
CA LEU A 76 -11.29 -6.91 9.79
C LEU A 76 -12.06 -8.22 10.02
N ALA A 77 -11.68 -8.98 11.04
CA ALA A 77 -12.31 -10.24 11.43
C ALA A 77 -13.78 -10.08 11.81
N ARG A 78 -14.21 -8.91 12.32
CA ARG A 78 -15.64 -8.63 12.61
C ARG A 78 -16.52 -8.68 11.36
N GLY A 79 -15.94 -8.58 10.15
CA GLY A 79 -16.68 -8.64 8.88
C GLY A 79 -17.63 -7.47 8.62
N LYS A 80 -17.65 -6.45 9.49
CA LYS A 80 -18.50 -5.27 9.35
C LYS A 80 -17.77 -4.23 8.52
N SER A 81 -18.17 -4.10 7.26
CA SER A 81 -17.54 -3.13 6.37
C SER A 81 -18.14 -1.73 6.52
N PRO A 82 -17.31 -0.66 6.52
CA PRO A 82 -17.79 0.71 6.52
C PRO A 82 -18.34 1.17 5.16
N ASP A 83 -17.95 0.50 4.07
CA ASP A 83 -18.41 0.80 2.71
C ASP A 83 -18.95 -0.48 2.06
N ARG A 84 -20.12 -0.39 1.42
CA ARG A 84 -20.75 -1.49 0.69
C ARG A 84 -19.80 -2.09 -0.37
N LYS A 85 -18.91 -1.31 -0.95
CA LYS A 85 -17.91 -1.78 -1.93
C LYS A 85 -16.86 -2.69 -1.30
N LEU A 86 -16.61 -2.56 -0.01
CA LEU A 86 -15.62 -3.32 0.74
C LEU A 86 -16.22 -4.55 1.44
N ASN A 87 -17.55 -4.73 1.39
CA ASN A 87 -18.24 -5.88 1.99
C ASN A 87 -17.59 -7.23 1.62
N GLY A 88 -17.26 -7.45 0.34
CA GLY A 88 -16.66 -8.71 -0.10
C GLY A 88 -15.31 -9.00 0.56
N ALA A 89 -14.46 -7.98 0.73
CA ALA A 89 -13.18 -8.13 1.39
C ALA A 89 -13.35 -8.42 2.90
N PHE A 90 -14.27 -7.73 3.56
CA PHE A 90 -14.56 -7.95 4.99
C PHE A 90 -15.19 -9.32 5.25
N SER A 91 -16.09 -9.80 4.38
CA SER A 91 -16.64 -11.15 4.46
C SER A 91 -15.54 -12.21 4.36
N PHE A 92 -14.62 -12.06 3.41
CA PHE A 92 -13.46 -12.94 3.29
C PHE A 92 -12.63 -12.99 4.58
N TYR A 93 -12.32 -11.83 5.17
CA TYR A 93 -11.57 -11.77 6.42
C TYR A 93 -12.30 -12.39 7.61
N ASN A 94 -13.61 -12.22 7.71
CA ASN A 94 -14.41 -12.85 8.76
C ASN A 94 -14.36 -14.38 8.66
N GLU A 95 -14.55 -14.93 7.46
CA GLU A 95 -14.47 -16.36 7.20
C GLU A 95 -13.06 -16.90 7.52
N THR A 96 -12.01 -16.28 6.97
CA THR A 96 -10.62 -16.69 7.22
C THR A 96 -10.25 -16.59 8.71
N SER A 97 -10.70 -15.55 9.41
CA SER A 97 -10.38 -15.36 10.83
C SER A 97 -10.99 -16.44 11.73
N THR A 98 -12.13 -17.00 11.32
CA THR A 98 -12.80 -18.11 12.01
C THR A 98 -12.00 -19.40 11.82
N ASP A 99 -11.57 -19.66 10.59
CA ASP A 99 -10.79 -20.85 10.23
C ASP A 99 -9.40 -20.84 10.88
N GLU A 100 -8.74 -19.68 10.88
CA GLU A 100 -7.39 -19.50 11.43
C GLU A 100 -7.37 -19.13 12.92
N LYS A 101 -8.53 -19.03 13.58
CA LYS A 101 -8.69 -18.71 15.01
C LYS A 101 -7.89 -17.48 15.45
N TRP A 102 -8.10 -16.36 14.77
CA TRP A 102 -7.40 -15.12 15.11
C TRP A 102 -7.71 -14.69 16.55
N GLU A 103 -6.69 -14.20 17.27
CA GLU A 103 -6.87 -13.58 18.57
C GLU A 103 -7.65 -12.27 18.40
N SER A 104 -8.94 -12.28 18.76
CA SER A 104 -9.76 -11.07 18.79
C SER A 104 -9.53 -10.32 20.09
N ILE A 105 -9.15 -9.05 19.98
CA ILE A 105 -9.13 -8.13 21.11
C ILE A 105 -10.36 -7.23 21.06
N ASP A 106 -10.79 -6.73 22.22
CA ASP A 106 -11.84 -5.73 22.25
C ASP A 106 -11.27 -4.35 21.90
N VAL A 107 -11.70 -3.82 20.77
CA VAL A 107 -11.27 -2.51 20.25
C VAL A 107 -12.33 -1.47 20.62
N PRO A 108 -11.97 -0.37 21.31
CA PRO A 108 -12.91 0.69 21.66
C PRO A 108 -13.64 1.24 20.44
N GLN A 109 -14.92 1.57 20.60
CA GLN A 109 -15.76 2.04 19.49
C GLN A 109 -15.21 3.32 18.83
N GLU A 110 -14.55 4.20 19.58
CA GLU A 110 -13.91 5.40 19.04
C GLU A 110 -12.80 5.06 18.03
N VAL A 111 -11.99 4.04 18.31
CA VAL A 111 -10.90 3.55 17.45
C VAL A 111 -11.47 2.86 16.22
N VAL A 112 -12.54 2.07 16.38
CA VAL A 112 -13.28 1.50 15.25
C VAL A 112 -13.76 2.60 14.31
N GLY A 113 -14.28 3.70 14.85
CA GLY A 113 -14.69 4.85 14.04
C GLY A 113 -13.54 5.50 13.25
N VAL A 114 -12.32 5.50 13.77
CA VAL A 114 -11.13 5.95 13.02
C VAL A 114 -10.84 4.99 11.87
N PHE A 115 -10.91 3.67 12.10
CA PHE A 115 -10.74 2.67 11.03
C PHE A 115 -11.83 2.75 9.96
N ASP A 116 -13.08 2.99 10.36
CA ASP A 116 -14.20 3.21 9.44
C ASP A 116 -13.92 4.42 8.54
N ARG A 117 -13.49 5.55 9.11
CA ARG A 117 -13.13 6.76 8.34
C ARG A 117 -11.93 6.54 7.43
N MET A 118 -10.92 5.83 7.90
CA MET A 118 -9.72 5.51 7.13
C MET A 118 -10.05 4.69 5.87
N LEU A 119 -11.00 3.74 5.97
CA LEU A 119 -11.41 2.89 4.84
C LEU A 119 -12.57 3.44 4.01
N SER A 120 -13.32 4.39 4.55
CA SER A 120 -14.41 5.05 3.83
C SER A 120 -13.82 5.95 2.75
N LEU A 121 -13.92 5.51 1.49
CA LEU A 121 -13.61 6.33 0.29
C LEU A 121 -14.37 7.67 0.26
N SER A 122 -15.38 7.84 1.10
CA SER A 122 -16.19 9.05 1.29
C SER A 122 -15.67 10.02 2.37
N ALA A 123 -14.52 9.75 3.01
CA ALA A 123 -13.85 10.69 3.93
C ALA A 123 -13.49 12.04 3.27
N SER A 124 -13.71 12.17 1.97
CA SER A 124 -13.80 13.44 1.29
C SER A 124 -15.16 13.54 0.57
N LYS A 125 -16.16 14.15 1.23
CA LYS A 125 -16.90 15.20 0.52
C LYS A 125 -15.86 16.26 0.22
N ALA A 126 -15.13 16.09 -0.89
CA ALA A 126 -14.19 17.08 -1.36
C ALA A 126 -14.92 18.43 -1.35
N PRO A 127 -14.35 19.49 -0.75
CA PRO A 127 -14.96 20.80 -0.84
C PRO A 127 -15.23 21.07 -2.32
N LYS A 128 -16.47 21.45 -2.66
CA LYS A 128 -16.80 21.89 -4.02
C LYS A 128 -15.70 22.88 -4.42
N PRO A 129 -15.04 22.70 -5.58
CA PRO A 129 -13.87 23.51 -5.92
C PRO A 129 -14.25 24.98 -5.82
N SER A 130 -13.65 25.69 -4.85
CA SER A 130 -13.77 27.14 -4.78
C SER A 130 -13.16 27.67 -6.07
N LYS A 131 -13.83 28.62 -6.73
CA LYS A 131 -13.44 29.16 -8.04
C LYS A 131 -12.05 29.83 -8.04
N ASN A 132 -11.40 29.98 -6.88
CA ASN A 132 -10.16 30.72 -6.70
C ASN A 132 -9.02 29.92 -6.02
N LEU A 133 -9.07 28.58 -5.98
CA LEU A 133 -7.95 27.78 -5.49
C LEU A 133 -7.13 27.21 -6.65
N ILE A 134 -5.83 27.54 -6.68
CA ILE A 134 -4.85 26.92 -7.57
C ILE A 134 -4.85 25.41 -7.26
N PRO A 135 -5.14 24.56 -8.25
CA PRO A 135 -5.24 23.13 -8.02
C PRO A 135 -3.86 22.54 -7.73
N VAL A 136 -3.58 22.17 -6.47
CA VAL A 136 -2.59 21.14 -6.16
C VAL A 136 -3.26 19.79 -6.36
N ILE A 137 -3.47 19.45 -7.63
CA ILE A 137 -3.86 18.12 -8.03
C ILE A 137 -2.56 17.30 -8.07
N TYR A 138 -2.42 16.31 -7.17
CA TYR A 138 -1.48 15.20 -7.40
C TYR A 138 -2.05 14.33 -8.52
N THR A 139 -2.07 14.86 -9.73
CA THR A 139 -2.17 14.05 -10.94
C THR A 139 -0.78 13.51 -11.13
N PHE A 140 -0.61 12.22 -10.83
CA PHE A 140 0.44 11.45 -11.48
C PHE A 140 0.06 11.35 -12.97
N THR A 141 0.21 12.46 -13.69
CA THR A 141 0.02 12.48 -15.14
C THR A 141 1.28 11.86 -15.71
N ILE A 142 1.20 10.61 -16.16
CA ILE A 142 2.19 10.05 -17.08
C ILE A 142 1.99 10.78 -18.41
N LYS A 143 2.52 12.00 -18.52
CA LYS A 143 2.34 12.89 -19.69
C LYS A 143 3.53 12.87 -20.63
N SER A 144 4.31 11.79 -20.62
CA SER A 144 5.46 11.61 -21.51
C SER A 144 5.56 10.18 -22.03
N PHE A 145 4.53 9.74 -22.75
CA PHE A 145 4.65 8.64 -23.72
C PHE A 145 4.19 9.14 -25.09
N LYS A 146 4.78 10.26 -25.55
CA LYS A 146 4.65 10.71 -26.94
C LYS A 146 5.92 10.30 -27.69
N ARG A 147 5.75 9.34 -28.59
CA ARG A 147 6.70 8.89 -29.63
C ARG A 147 8.05 8.38 -29.12
N ILE A 148 8.07 7.12 -28.70
CA ILE A 148 9.17 6.26 -29.13
C ILE A 148 8.81 5.83 -30.54
N THR A 149 9.51 6.40 -31.51
CA THR A 149 9.42 6.01 -32.91
C THR A 149 9.68 4.52 -33.05
N LEU A 150 8.72 3.88 -33.71
CA LEU A 150 8.74 2.51 -34.21
C LEU A 150 9.97 2.34 -35.13
N GLY A 151 11.10 1.95 -34.58
CA GLY A 151 12.34 1.75 -35.33
C GLY A 151 13.36 1.04 -34.45
N ALA A 152 13.48 -0.28 -34.65
CA ALA A 152 14.43 -1.17 -33.99
C ALA A 152 14.15 -1.52 -32.51
N LEU A 153 13.10 -2.29 -32.26
CA LEU A 153 13.15 -3.31 -31.21
C LEU A 153 13.55 -4.63 -31.91
N PRO A 154 14.75 -5.17 -31.69
CA PRO A 154 15.00 -6.55 -32.06
C PRO A 154 14.04 -7.42 -31.24
N PHE A 155 13.30 -8.28 -31.93
CA PHE A 155 12.46 -9.33 -31.36
C PHE A 155 13.29 -10.18 -30.38
N LEU A 156 13.32 -9.80 -29.11
CA LEU A 156 13.72 -10.69 -28.02
C LEU A 156 12.50 -11.58 -27.74
N ALA A 157 12.41 -12.67 -28.49
CA ALA A 157 11.58 -13.79 -28.10
C ALA A 157 12.16 -14.35 -26.80
N PHE A 158 11.61 -13.91 -25.66
CA PHE A 158 11.89 -14.51 -24.37
C PHE A 158 11.30 -15.93 -24.37
N PHE A 159 12.17 -16.92 -24.56
CA PHE A 159 11.83 -18.31 -24.30
C PHE A 159 11.92 -18.53 -22.79
N PHE A 160 10.78 -18.76 -22.15
CA PHE A 160 10.76 -19.31 -20.81
C PHE A 160 10.76 -20.83 -20.90
N THR A 161 11.71 -21.47 -20.22
CA THR A 161 11.70 -22.90 -19.97
C THR A 161 11.15 -23.14 -18.56
N VAL A 162 10.16 -24.03 -18.45
CA VAL A 162 9.74 -24.60 -17.17
C VAL A 162 10.15 -26.07 -17.21
N ASP A 163 10.94 -26.51 -16.24
CA ASP A 163 11.53 -27.85 -16.18
C ASP A 163 12.31 -28.26 -17.45
N GLY A 164 13.04 -27.31 -18.04
CA GLY A 164 13.85 -27.55 -19.24
C GLY A 164 13.06 -27.68 -20.55
N THR A 165 11.72 -27.55 -20.51
CA THR A 165 10.89 -27.54 -21.71
C THR A 165 10.51 -26.11 -22.14
N PRO A 166 10.77 -25.71 -23.40
CA PRO A 166 10.43 -24.38 -23.88
C PRO A 166 8.91 -24.24 -24.04
N VAL A 167 8.31 -23.32 -23.29
CA VAL A 167 6.87 -23.05 -23.39
C VAL A 167 6.62 -22.04 -24.51
N LYS A 168 5.79 -22.39 -25.49
CA LYS A 168 5.36 -21.45 -26.54
C LYS A 168 4.47 -20.37 -25.90
N ALA A 169 5.00 -19.15 -25.79
CA ALA A 169 4.36 -18.01 -25.13
C ALA A 169 2.91 -17.72 -25.60
N PHE A 170 2.57 -18.07 -26.84
CA PHE A 170 1.27 -17.80 -27.42
C PHE A 170 0.09 -18.63 -26.86
N SER A 171 0.33 -19.81 -26.25
CA SER A 171 -0.78 -20.60 -25.66
C SER A 171 -1.04 -20.30 -24.18
N PHE A 172 -0.11 -19.64 -23.49
CA PHE A 172 -0.19 -19.38 -22.05
C PHE A 172 -1.02 -18.12 -21.72
N ILE A 173 -0.98 -17.12 -22.61
CA ILE A 173 -1.68 -15.84 -22.45
C ILE A 173 -3.22 -16.01 -22.43
N GLY A 174 -3.75 -17.03 -23.12
CA GLY A 174 -5.20 -17.28 -23.18
C GLY A 174 -5.80 -17.88 -21.91
N LYS A 175 -5.03 -18.60 -21.09
CA LYS A 175 -5.55 -19.27 -19.88
C LYS A 175 -5.46 -18.43 -18.60
N TYR A 176 -4.49 -17.51 -18.50
CA TYR A 176 -4.25 -16.76 -17.26
C TYR A 176 -3.87 -15.28 -17.54
N PRO A 177 -4.80 -14.47 -18.04
CA PRO A 177 -4.51 -13.08 -18.42
C PRO A 177 -4.06 -12.21 -17.23
N ILE A 178 -4.58 -12.49 -16.03
CA ILE A 178 -4.25 -11.71 -14.81
C ILE A 178 -2.82 -12.00 -14.33
N MET A 179 -2.38 -13.27 -14.35
CA MET A 179 -0.99 -13.61 -13.99
C MET A 179 0.02 -13.01 -14.95
N PHE A 180 -0.31 -12.95 -16.25
CA PHE A 180 0.57 -12.36 -17.24
C PHE A 180 0.74 -10.85 -17.02
N SER A 181 -0.34 -10.13 -16.66
CA SER A 181 -0.25 -8.70 -16.31
C SER A 181 0.61 -8.47 -15.07
N VAL A 182 0.50 -9.31 -14.04
CA VAL A 182 1.31 -9.20 -12.82
C VAL A 182 2.79 -9.50 -13.10
N MET A 183 3.08 -10.52 -13.92
CA MET A 183 4.46 -10.85 -14.33
C MET A 183 5.07 -9.78 -15.25
N ALA A 184 4.29 -9.18 -16.14
CA ALA A 184 4.75 -8.09 -17.00
C ALA A 184 5.06 -6.81 -16.20
N LEU A 185 4.24 -6.52 -15.18
CA LEU A 185 4.48 -5.41 -14.25
C LEU A 185 5.74 -5.64 -13.41
N SER A 186 5.97 -6.86 -12.90
CA SER A 186 7.17 -7.17 -12.12
C SER A 186 8.44 -7.12 -12.97
N ALA A 187 8.41 -7.64 -14.21
CA ALA A 187 9.55 -7.57 -15.13
C ALA A 187 9.90 -6.12 -15.52
N SER A 188 8.89 -5.26 -15.68
CA SER A 188 9.08 -3.83 -15.97
C SER A 188 9.71 -3.09 -14.78
N LEU A 189 9.27 -3.40 -13.56
CA LEU A 189 9.84 -2.82 -12.34
C LEU A 189 11.29 -3.25 -12.11
N VAL A 190 11.62 -4.52 -12.36
CA VAL A 190 13.00 -5.02 -12.26
C VAL A 190 13.91 -4.33 -13.28
N THR A 191 13.43 -4.12 -14.51
CA THR A 191 14.21 -3.45 -15.56
C THR A 191 14.44 -1.98 -15.22
N LEU A 192 13.43 -1.29 -14.68
CA LEU A 192 13.56 0.08 -14.18
C LEU A 192 14.54 0.18 -13.00
N PHE A 193 14.52 -0.82 -12.11
CA PHE A 193 15.42 -0.87 -10.96
C PHE A 193 16.88 -1.07 -11.38
N ILE A 194 17.13 -1.97 -12.35
CA ILE A 194 18.48 -2.18 -12.92
C ILE A 194 18.94 -0.92 -13.65
N ALA A 195 18.08 -0.30 -14.47
CA ALA A 195 18.42 0.94 -15.17
C ALA A 195 18.76 2.07 -14.17
N TYR A 196 18.00 2.21 -13.10
CA TYR A 196 18.27 3.19 -12.04
C TYR A 196 19.59 2.90 -11.32
N ALA A 197 19.85 1.63 -10.96
CA ALA A 197 21.08 1.21 -10.31
C ALA A 197 22.34 1.44 -11.17
N CYS A 198 22.20 1.38 -12.50
CA CYS A 198 23.30 1.68 -13.42
C CYS A 198 23.49 3.18 -13.70
N ILE A 199 22.40 3.95 -13.76
CA ILE A 199 22.45 5.38 -14.11
C ILE A 199 22.83 6.25 -12.91
N PHE A 200 22.42 5.87 -11.70
CA PHE A 200 22.63 6.66 -10.50
C PHE A 200 24.13 6.86 -10.13
N PRO A 201 25.00 5.84 -10.17
CA PRO A 201 26.44 6.00 -9.92
C PRO A 201 27.12 6.88 -10.97
N LEU A 202 26.66 6.80 -12.22
CA LEU A 202 27.18 7.62 -13.32
C LEU A 202 26.85 9.10 -13.10
N PHE A 203 25.67 9.39 -12.56
CA PHE A 203 25.23 10.76 -12.28
C PHE A 203 26.02 11.39 -11.13
N GLU A 204 26.27 10.63 -10.05
CA GLU A 204 27.10 11.07 -8.93
C GLU A 204 28.58 11.27 -9.35
N TRP A 205 29.11 10.41 -10.23
CA TRP A 205 30.45 10.59 -10.79
C TRP A 205 30.59 11.87 -11.63
N ILE A 206 29.58 12.21 -12.45
CA ILE A 206 29.55 13.46 -13.23
C ILE A 206 29.48 14.68 -12.30
N ARG A 207 28.71 14.58 -11.22
CA ARG A 207 28.55 15.66 -10.23
C ARG A 207 29.85 15.95 -9.48
N ALA A 208 30.61 14.92 -9.12
CA ALA A 208 31.89 15.05 -8.41
C ALA A 208 33.02 15.68 -9.26
N LYS A 209 32.84 15.81 -10.58
CA LYS A 209 33.80 16.42 -11.51
C LYS A 209 33.52 17.89 -11.85
N LYS A 210 32.44 18.47 -11.31
CA LYS A 210 32.14 19.91 -11.42
C LYS A 210 32.45 20.59 -10.09
#